data_AF-A0A7V3M3E7-F1
#
_entry.id   AF-A0A7V3M3E7-F1
#
_cell.length_a   1.000
_cell.length_b   1.000
_cell.length_c   1.000
_cell.angle_alpha   90.00
_cell.angle_beta   90.00
_cell.angle_gamma   90.00
#
_symmetry.space_group_name_H-M   'P 1'
#
loop_
_entity.id
_entity.type
_entity.pdbx_description
1 polymer ?
#
loop_
_entity_poly.entity_id
_entity_poly.type
_entity_poly.pdbx_seq_one_letter_code
_entity_poly.pdbx_strand_id
1 'polypeptide(L)' 'MDAEFSWEKAQVGCPNCSELLTLRPGRTEVWCQRCEAGFEIREARSPSNPDRLVLLLAPKRAGG' A
#
# COMPACT_ATOMS: atom_id res chain seq x y z
N MET A 1 4.99 18.93 -12.67
CA MET A 1 3.69 18.36 -13.06
C MET A 1 3.76 16.86 -12.79
N ASP A 2 2.76 16.38 -12.06
CA ASP A 2 2.33 14.99 -11.91
C ASP A 2 3.39 13.98 -11.45
N ALA A 3 3.33 13.61 -10.16
CA ALA A 3 3.95 12.37 -9.72
C ALA A 3 3.22 11.22 -10.46
N GLU A 4 3.80 10.78 -11.57
CA GLU A 4 3.34 9.63 -12.35
C GLU A 4 3.51 8.37 -11.50
N PHE A 5 2.51 8.09 -10.67
CA PHE A 5 2.35 6.78 -10.08
C PHE A 5 2.28 5.78 -11.24
N SER A 6 3.33 4.97 -11.42
CA SER A 6 3.42 4.01 -12.54
C SER A 6 2.44 2.83 -12.41
N TRP A 7 1.40 2.97 -11.59
CA TRP A 7 0.40 1.95 -11.29
C TRP A 7 -0.99 2.58 -11.18
N GLU A 8 -1.98 1.99 -11.86
CA GLU A 8 -3.35 2.54 -11.91
C GLU A 8 -4.22 2.05 -10.74
N LYS A 9 -4.02 0.80 -10.31
CA LYS A 9 -4.77 0.17 -9.22
C LYS A 9 -4.00 -1.07 -8.77
N ALA A 10 -3.88 -1.26 -7.46
CA ALA A 10 -3.32 -2.48 -6.90
C ALA A 10 -4.29 -3.10 -5.89
N GLN A 11 -4.41 -4.42 -5.93
CA GLN A 11 -5.14 -5.18 -4.92
C GLN A 11 -4.15 -5.98 -4.11
N VAL A 12 -4.18 -5.79 -2.80
CA VAL A 12 -3.27 -6.43 -1.85
C VAL A 12 -4.07 -7.02 -0.71
N GLY A 13 -3.64 -8.14 -0.16
CA GLY A 13 -4.23 -8.68 1.05
C GLY A 13 -3.83 -7.83 2.26
N CYS A 14 -4.78 -7.56 3.16
CA CYS A 14 -4.48 -6.97 4.45
C CYS A 14 -3.54 -7.90 5.21
N PRO A 15 -2.36 -7.44 5.67
CA PRO A 15 -1.42 -8.31 6.38
C PRO A 15 -1.93 -8.79 7.75
N ASN A 16 -3.03 -8.21 8.27
CA ASN A 16 -3.61 -8.59 9.57
C ASN A 16 -4.75 -9.61 9.45
N CYS A 17 -5.69 -9.41 8.52
CA CYS A 17 -6.88 -10.25 8.39
C CYS A 17 -7.05 -10.90 7.01
N SER A 18 -6.09 -10.72 6.10
CA SER A 18 -6.13 -11.20 4.71
C SER A 18 -7.27 -10.65 3.84
N GLU A 19 -8.03 -9.67 4.32
CA GLU A 19 -9.08 -8.98 3.54
C GLU A 19 -8.47 -8.23 2.34
N LEU A 20 -9.15 -8.24 1.19
CA LEU A 20 -8.66 -7.56 -0.01
C LEU A 20 -8.75 -6.03 0.13
N LEU A 21 -7.59 -5.37 0.12
CA LEU A 21 -7.47 -3.92 0.11
C LEU A 21 -7.22 -3.43 -1.32
N THR A 22 -7.97 -2.41 -1.73
CA THR A 22 -7.76 -1.74 -3.02
C THR A 22 -6.97 -0.46 -2.80
N LEU A 23 -5.74 -0.43 -3.32
CA LEU A 23 -4.90 0.76 -3.34
C LEU A 23 -5.20 1.57 -4.60
N ARG A 24 -5.13 2.90 -4.49
CA ARG A 24 -5.27 3.82 -5.62
C ARG A 24 -4.06 4.78 -5.67
N PRO A 25 -3.58 5.12 -6.86
CA PRO A 25 -2.52 6.11 -7.01
C PRO A 25 -2.95 7.44 -6.37
N GLY A 26 -2.00 8.16 -5.77
CA GLY A 26 -2.27 9.40 -5.03
C GLY A 26 -2.74 9.22 -3.58
N ARG A 27 -3.00 7.98 -3.13
CA ARG A 27 -3.24 7.69 -1.71
C ARG A 27 -1.93 7.20 -1.07
N THR A 28 -1.54 7.83 0.03
CA THR A 28 -0.39 7.40 0.86
C THR A 28 -0.82 6.48 2.01
N GLU A 29 -2.12 6.27 2.20
CA GLU A 29 -2.66 5.44 3.29
C GLU A 29 -3.91 4.67 2.85
N VAL A 30 -4.12 3.52 3.50
CA VAL A 30 -5.30 2.66 3.33
C VAL A 30 -5.73 2.11 4.69
N TRP A 31 -7.04 2.02 4.90
CA TRP A 31 -7.62 1.47 6.11
C TRP A 31 -8.41 0.21 5.77
N CYS A 32 -8.10 -0.88 6.47
CA CYS A 32 -8.85 -2.11 6.32
C CYS A 32 -10.24 -1.96 6.89
N GLN A 33 -11.28 -2.16 6.07
CA GLN A 33 -12.68 -2.06 6.53
C GLN A 33 -13.10 -3.21 7.44
N ARG A 34 -12.30 -4.29 7.51
CA ARG A 34 -12.63 -5.51 8.26
C ARG A 34 -12.06 -5.53 9.67
N CYS A 35 -10.79 -5.18 9.81
CA CYS A 35 -10.09 -5.16 11.10
C CYS A 35 -9.70 -3.74 11.55
N GLU A 36 -10.13 -2.71 10.80
CA GLU A 36 -9.93 -1.29 11.10
C GLU A 36 -8.45 -0.87 11.23
N ALA A 37 -7.53 -1.72 10.76
CA ALA A 37 -6.10 -1.44 10.78
C ALA A 37 -5.72 -0.45 9.66
N GLY A 38 -5.02 0.61 10.04
CA GLY A 38 -4.43 1.58 9.11
C GLY A 38 -3.06 1.13 8.61
N PHE A 39 -2.80 1.33 7.32
CA PHE A 39 -1.52 1.07 6.68
C PHE A 39 -1.09 2.27 5.84
N GLU A 40 0.20 2.57 5.88
CA GLU A 40 0.84 3.53 5.00
C GLU A 40 1.35 2.80 3.74
N ILE A 41 1.06 3.36 2.57
CA ILE A 41 1.46 2.83 1.27
C ILE A 41 2.81 3.45 0.93
N ARG A 42 3.82 2.61 0.74
CA ARG A 42 5.17 3.03 0.34
C ARG A 42 5.57 2.38 -0.96
N GLU A 43 6.23 3.15 -1.82
CA GLU A 43 6.82 2.65 -3.06
C GLU A 43 8.31 2.38 -2.81
N ALA A 44 8.73 1.14 -3.08
CA ALA A 44 10.14 0.75 -3.00
C ALA A 44 10.56 0.06 -4.31
N ARG A 45 11.84 0.16 -4.66
CA ARG A 45 12.40 -0.63 -5.76
C ARG A 45 12.60 -2.07 -5.28
N SER A 46 12.22 -3.04 -6.12
CA SER A 46 12.43 -4.45 -5.81
C SER A 46 13.93 -4.74 -5.70
N PRO A 47 14.39 -5.41 -4.63
CA PRO A 47 15.81 -5.76 -4.48
C PRO A 47 16.26 -6.76 -5.57
N SER A 48 15.35 -7.58 -6.10
CA SER A 48 15.64 -8.54 -7.16
C SER A 48 15.61 -7.94 -8.56
N ASN A 49 14.92 -6.81 -8.75
CA ASN A 49 14.87 -6.11 -10.04
C ASN A 49 14.69 -4.60 -9.81
N PRO A 50 15.75 -3.78 -9.97
CA PRO A 50 15.71 -2.35 -9.65
C PRO A 50 14.79 -1.52 -10.56
N ASP A 51 14.35 -2.10 -11.69
CA ASP A 51 13.39 -1.49 -12.61
C ASP A 51 11.93 -1.71 -12.17
N ARG A 52 11.68 -2.66 -11.25
CA ARG A 52 10.34 -2.97 -10.77
C ARG A 52 10.04 -2.25 -9.47
N LEU A 53 8.98 -1.43 -9.47
CA LEU A 53 8.41 -0.86 -8.26
C LEU A 53 7.51 -1.88 -7.54
N VAL A 54 7.62 -1.93 -6.22
CA VAL A 54 6.77 -2.73 -5.33
C VAL A 54 6.09 -1.82 -4.31
N LEU A 55 4.84 -2.14 -4.00
CA LEU A 55 4.06 -1.44 -2.98
C LEU A 55 4.21 -2.18 -1.65
N LEU A 56 4.66 -1.46 -0.63
CA LEU A 56 4.80 -1.95 0.74
C LEU A 56 3.70 -1.33 1.60
N LEU A 57 3.00 -2.17 2.36
CA LEU A 57 2.08 -1.73 3.40
C LEU A 57 2.81 -1.70 4.74
N ALA A 58 3.13 -0.51 5.23
CA ALA A 58 3.67 -0.34 6.57
C ALA A 58 2.50 -0.16 7.56
N PRO A 59 2.43 -0.93 8.67
CA PRO A 59 1.38 -0.74 9.67
C PRO A 59 1.49 0.66 10.26
N LYS A 60 0.43 1.46 10.11
CA LYS A 60 0.32 2.75 10.77
C LYS A 60 0.06 2.42 12.24
N ARG A 61 1.06 2.64 13.10
CA ARG A 61 0.87 2.45 14.55
C ARG A 61 -0.38 3.23 14.94
N ALA A 62 -1.42 2.54 15.38
CA ALA A 62 -2.51 3.16 16.11
C ALA A 62 -1.87 3.71 17.39
N GLY A 63 -1.52 4.99 17.38
CA GLY A 63 -1.17 5.69 18.61
C GLY A 63 -2.39 5.60 19.51
N GLY A 64 -2.20 5.03 20.71
CA GLY A 64 -3.22 4.95 21.73
C GLY A 64 -3.63 6.31 22.29
#